data_AF-A0AAV7H7Q8-F1
#
_entry.id   AF-A0AAV7H7Q8-F1
#
_cell.length_a   1.000
_cell.length_b   1.000
_cell.length_c   1.000
_cell.angle_alpha   90.00
_cell.angle_beta   90.00
_cell.angle_gamma   90.00
#
_symmetry.space_group_name_H-M   'P 1'
#
loop_
_entity.id
_entity.type
_entity.pdbx_description
1 polymer ?
#
loop_
_entity_poly.entity_id
_entity_poly.type
_entity_poly.pdbx_seq_one_letter_code
_entity_poly.pdbx_strand_id
1 'polypeptide(L)'
;MGVLQAVAMYKSRDPKSSDEEEMLENLFHCLCCLLMPVENMERFIKSEGVELMIIIMKQKKSAYGSAIRAHRYFLALQEAQEGKDC
;
A
#
# COMPACT_ATOMS: atom_id res chain seq x y z
N MET A 1 -5.82 9.84 -2.91
CA MET A 1 -6.29 8.86 -1.89
C MET A 1 -5.66 9.20 -0.54
N GLY A 2 -6.44 9.55 0.49
CA GLY A 2 -5.89 10.10 1.76
C GLY A 2 -4.96 9.14 2.51
N VAL A 3 -5.32 7.85 2.56
CA VAL A 3 -4.48 6.81 3.19
C VAL A 3 -3.11 6.69 2.52
N LEU A 4 -3.05 6.82 1.19
CA LEU A 4 -1.78 6.75 0.45
C LEU A 4 -0.84 7.89 0.83
N GLN A 5 -1.37 9.10 1.03
CA GLN A 5 -0.60 10.26 1.48
C GLN A 5 -0.06 10.04 2.90
N ALA A 6 -0.85 9.44 3.79
CA ALA A 6 -0.40 9.10 5.14
C ALA A 6 0.74 8.06 5.12
N VAL A 7 0.61 6.99 4.32
CA VAL A 7 1.67 5.99 4.14
C VAL A 7 2.92 6.62 3.52
N ALA A 8 2.78 7.57 2.59
CA ALA A 8 3.91 8.24 1.93
C ALA A 8 4.83 8.98 2.91
N MET A 9 4.33 9.37 4.08
CA MET A 9 5.15 9.98 5.14
C MET A 9 6.24 9.01 5.65
N TYR A 10 6.02 7.71 5.55
CA TYR A 10 6.93 6.64 5.98
C TYR A 10 7.83 6.12 4.85
N LYS A 11 7.85 6.79 3.70
CA LYS A 11 8.69 6.40 2.56
C LYS A 11 10.19 6.44 2.83
N SER A 12 10.64 7.20 3.83
CA SER A 12 12.07 7.35 4.17
C SER A 12 12.32 7.54 5.68
N ARG A 13 11.30 7.35 6.52
CA ARG A 13 11.40 7.50 7.98
C ARG A 13 10.74 6.32 8.68
N ASP A 14 11.25 6.00 9.85
CA ASP A 14 10.65 5.00 10.75
C ASP A 14 9.65 5.68 11.70
N PRO A 15 8.62 4.96 12.17
CA PRO A 15 7.80 5.41 13.29
C PRO A 15 8.67 5.65 14.54
N LYS A 16 8.24 6.58 15.39
CA LYS A 16 9.00 7.01 16.59
C LYS A 16 8.54 6.31 17.88
N SER A 17 7.38 5.67 17.85
CA SER A 17 6.81 4.94 18.99
C SER A 17 6.06 3.70 18.52
N SER A 18 5.77 2.80 19.46
CA SER A 18 4.91 1.63 19.24
C SER A 18 3.53 2.03 18.71
N ASP A 19 2.96 3.10 19.23
CA ASP A 19 1.63 3.58 18.81
C ASP A 19 1.65 4.08 17.36
N GLU A 20 2.74 4.73 16.95
CA GLU A 20 2.92 5.17 15.57
C GLU A 20 3.17 3.99 14.62
N GLU A 21 3.86 2.95 15.08
CA GLU A 21 4.04 1.70 14.35
C GLU A 21 2.71 0.95 14.15
N GLU A 22 1.90 0.84 15.20
CA GLU A 22 0.55 0.26 15.12
C GLU A 22 -0.35 1.09 14.19
N MET A 23 -0.30 2.41 14.29
CA MET A 23 -1.02 3.29 13.37
C MET A 23 -0.57 3.06 11.92
N LEU A 24 0.72 2.90 11.67
CA LEU A 24 1.25 2.61 10.34
C LEU A 24 0.75 1.27 9.80
N GLU A 25 0.74 0.21 10.62
CA GLU A 25 0.16 -1.08 10.26
C GLU A 25 -1.33 -0.96 9.93
N ASN A 26 -2.08 -0.20 10.74
CA ASN A 26 -3.50 0.07 10.50
C ASN A 26 -3.71 0.84 9.19
N LEU A 27 -2.85 1.79 8.85
CA LEU A 27 -2.89 2.50 7.56
C LEU A 27 -2.68 1.55 6.37
N PHE A 28 -1.73 0.62 6.47
CA PHE A 28 -1.52 -0.41 5.43
C PHE A 28 -2.70 -1.37 5.35
N HIS A 29 -3.31 -1.74 6.47
CA HIS A 29 -4.51 -2.57 6.48
C HIS A 29 -5.68 -1.86 5.78
N CYS A 30 -5.95 -0.60 6.12
CA CYS A 30 -6.94 0.22 5.44
C CYS A 30 -6.65 0.37 3.95
N LEU A 31 -5.38 0.55 3.57
CA LEU A 31 -4.97 0.61 2.17
C LEU A 31 -5.37 -0.67 1.43
N CYS A 32 -5.07 -1.85 1.98
CA CYS A 32 -5.49 -3.13 1.39
C CYS A 32 -7.02 -3.21 1.25
N CYS A 33 -7.79 -2.86 2.28
CA CYS A 33 -9.25 -2.85 2.18
C CYS A 33 -9.76 -1.92 1.06
N LEU A 34 -9.14 -0.75 0.91
CA LEU A 34 -9.50 0.21 -0.13
C LEU A 34 -9.19 -0.30 -1.53
N LEU A 35 -8.23 -1.21 -1.72
CA LEU A 35 -7.87 -1.74 -3.03
C LEU A 35 -8.89 -2.75 -3.59
N MET A 36 -9.82 -3.28 -2.81
CA MET A 36 -10.75 -4.31 -3.30
C MET A 36 -11.64 -3.87 -4.48
N PRO A 37 -12.24 -2.67 -4.50
CA PRO A 37 -13.02 -2.20 -5.65
C PRO A 37 -12.11 -1.81 -6.82
N VAL A 38 -12.50 -2.17 -8.05
CA VAL A 38 -11.72 -1.92 -9.28
C VAL A 38 -11.44 -0.43 -9.48
N GLU A 39 -12.41 0.42 -9.18
CA GLU A 39 -12.28 1.87 -9.30
C GLU A 39 -11.20 2.43 -8.37
N ASN A 40 -11.01 1.79 -7.21
CA ASN A 40 -9.97 2.19 -6.27
C ASN A 40 -8.59 1.65 -6.67
N MET A 41 -8.51 0.49 -7.33
CA MET A 41 -7.26 0.01 -7.94
C MET A 41 -6.78 0.98 -9.02
N GLU A 42 -7.67 1.43 -9.92
CA GLU A 42 -7.31 2.43 -10.92
C GLU A 42 -6.84 3.74 -10.28
N ARG A 43 -7.53 4.20 -9.23
CA ARG A 43 -7.14 5.40 -8.48
C ARG A 43 -5.80 5.23 -7.79
N PHE A 44 -5.47 4.03 -7.29
CA PHE A 44 -4.18 3.72 -6.69
C PHE A 44 -3.06 3.83 -7.73
N ILE A 45 -3.23 3.26 -8.92
CA ILE A 45 -2.29 3.37 -10.04
C ILE A 45 -2.13 4.84 -10.45
N LYS A 46 -3.25 5.55 -10.70
CA LYS A 46 -3.25 6.99 -11.07
C LYS A 46 -2.61 7.89 -10.01
N SER A 47 -2.55 7.44 -8.75
CA SER A 47 -1.92 8.16 -7.64
C SER A 47 -0.47 7.73 -7.37
N GLU A 48 0.16 7.00 -8.30
CA GLU A 48 1.53 6.47 -8.18
C GLU A 48 1.72 5.55 -6.96
N GLY A 49 0.67 4.80 -6.60
CA GLY A 49 0.67 3.96 -5.41
C GLY A 49 1.65 2.78 -5.51
N VAL A 50 1.79 2.20 -6.71
CA VAL A 50 2.72 1.08 -6.97
C VAL A 50 4.16 1.56 -6.81
N GLU A 51 4.48 2.70 -7.40
CA GLU A 51 5.78 3.36 -7.33
C GLU A 51 6.14 3.68 -5.88
N LEU A 52 5.18 4.19 -5.10
CA LEU A 52 5.39 4.45 -3.68
C LEU A 52 5.72 3.17 -2.90
N MET A 53 5.02 2.06 -3.13
CA MET A 53 5.34 0.78 -2.48
C MET A 53 6.76 0.34 -2.83
N ILE A 54 7.17 0.45 -4.09
CA ILE A 54 8.53 0.13 -4.54
C ILE A 54 9.57 1.03 -3.85
N ILE A 55 9.29 2.32 -3.71
CA ILE A 55 10.18 3.26 -3.00
C ILE A 55 10.34 2.84 -1.53
N ILE A 56 9.24 2.54 -0.83
CA ILE A 56 9.26 2.07 0.56
C ILE A 56 10.06 0.77 0.69
N MET A 57 9.84 -0.19 -0.22
CA MET A 57 10.55 -1.45 -0.25
C MET A 57 12.06 -1.27 -0.46
N LYS A 58 12.48 -0.31 -1.29
CA LYS A 58 13.90 -0.01 -1.52
C LYS A 58 14.60 0.56 -0.28
N GLN A 59 13.88 1.27 0.60
CA GLN A 59 14.49 1.82 1.82
C GLN A 59 14.79 0.76 2.88
N LYS A 60 14.13 -0.42 2.85
CA LYS A 60 14.31 -1.50 3.84
C LYS A 60 14.15 -1.06 5.31
N LYS A 61 13.21 -0.13 5.53
CA LYS A 61 12.84 0.44 6.85
C LYS A 61 11.67 -0.31 7.50
N SER A 62 11.15 0.16 8.64
CA SER A 62 10.02 -0.46 9.35
C SER A 62 8.82 -0.75 8.43
N ALA A 63 8.47 0.18 7.53
CA ALA A 63 7.36 0.01 6.58
C ALA A 63 7.59 -1.06 5.48
N TYR A 64 8.79 -1.65 5.38
CA TYR A 64 9.19 -2.58 4.31
C TYR A 64 8.27 -3.79 4.21
N GLY A 65 8.03 -4.48 5.32
CA GLY A 65 7.20 -5.69 5.33
C GLY A 65 5.77 -5.40 4.88
N SER A 66 5.24 -4.26 5.31
CA SER A 66 3.85 -3.85 5.07
C SER A 66 3.65 -3.36 3.64
N ALA A 67 4.65 -2.68 3.06
CA ALA A 67 4.68 -2.36 1.64
C ALA A 67 4.71 -3.61 0.75
N ILE A 68 5.49 -4.64 1.11
CA ILE A 68 5.48 -5.92 0.38
C ILE A 68 4.10 -6.55 0.41
N ARG A 69 3.46 -6.62 1.58
CA ARG A 69 2.11 -7.21 1.71
C ARG A 69 1.09 -6.46 0.87
N ALA A 70 1.09 -5.13 0.94
CA ALA A 70 0.18 -4.29 0.15
C ALA A 70 0.42 -4.45 -1.36
N HIS A 71 1.67 -4.42 -1.81
CA HIS A 71 2.02 -4.63 -3.22
C HIS A 71 1.62 -6.03 -3.71
N ARG A 72 1.88 -7.08 -2.94
CA ARG A 72 1.46 -8.45 -3.27
C ARG A 72 -0.05 -8.57 -3.34
N TYR A 73 -0.77 -7.94 -2.41
CA TYR A 73 -2.23 -7.95 -2.40
C TYR A 73 -2.80 -7.26 -3.65
N PHE A 74 -2.25 -6.10 -4.03
CA PHE A 74 -2.62 -5.40 -5.26
C PHE A 74 -2.45 -6.29 -6.51
N LEU A 75 -1.29 -6.95 -6.67
CA LEU A 75 -1.06 -7.85 -7.81
C LEU A 75 -2.06 -9.01 -7.85
N ALA A 76 -2.34 -9.64 -6.71
CA ALA A 76 -3.30 -10.74 -6.64
C ALA A 76 -4.73 -10.29 -7.01
N LEU A 77 -5.11 -9.06 -6.63
CA LEU A 77 -6.39 -8.49 -7.05
C LEU A 77 -6.42 -8.22 -8.56
N GLN A 78 -5.30 -7.75 -9.14
CA GLN A 78 -5.20 -7.49 -10.57
C GLN A 78 -5.37 -8.78 -11.39
N GLU A 79 -4.67 -9.84 -11.02
CA GLU A 79 -4.82 -11.19 -11.63
C GLU A 79 -6.26 -11.71 -11.52
N ALA A 80 -6.91 -11.50 -10.37
CA ALA A 80 -8.29 -11.93 -10.15
C ALA A 80 -9.32 -11.14 -10.98
N GLN A 81 -8.99 -9.96 -11.49
CA GLN A 81 -9.85 -9.24 -12.44
C GLN A 81 -9.61 -9.71 -13.88
N GLU A 82 -8.34 -9.96 -14.26
CA GLU A 82 -8.01 -10.47 -15.60
C GLU A 82 -8.68 -11.83 -15.88
N GLY A 83 -8.90 -12.64 -14.84
CA GLY A 83 -9.66 -13.90 -14.93
C GLY A 83 -11.19 -13.76 -15.01
N LYS A 84 -11.76 -12.55 -14.86
CA LYS A 84 -13.22 -12.29 -14.95
C LYS A 84 -13.64 -11.64 -16.27
N ASP A 85 -12.68 -11.14 -17.05
CA ASP A 85 -12.92 -10.55 -18.38
C ASP A 85 -12.91 -11.61 -19.51
N CYS A 86 -12.86 -12.91 -19.17
CA CYS A 86 -13.00 -14.08 -20.04
C CYS A 86 -14.33 -14.79 -19.78
#